data_AF-A0A179T470-F1
#
_entry.id   AF-A0A179T470-F1
#
_cell.length_a   1.000
_cell.length_b   1.000
_cell.length_c   1.000
_cell.angle_alpha   90.00
_cell.angle_beta   90.00
_cell.angle_gamma   90.00
#
_symmetry.space_group_name_H-M   'P 1'
#
loop_
_entity.id
_entity.type
_entity.pdbx_description
1 polymer ?
#
loop_
_entity_poly.entity_id
_entity_poly.type
_entity_poly.pdbx_seq_one_letter_code
_entity_poly.pdbx_strand_id
1 'polypeptide(L)'
;MSNDKANEFYKDLKKLAQGGESLLNEFIQKWLNQEELTRLVGNNSNMTGEIIKRLQKYQDLVTTALKIPTKDDIANVAKLVLQSEDKLELIEEQFQKLQNSLGNNCAEKAQVLADTLDKLNEKVECLSHRLREIEPEKERHTKKSSSSKEEKLAFLKEQLQIKLNESTSKMVENVLNQESPLTALKRRLKKRG
;
A
#
# COMPACT_ATOMS: atom_id res chain seq x y z
N MET A 1 10.42 70.57 -26.36
CA MET A 1 9.28 71.48 -26.10
C MET A 1 8.12 70.86 -25.31
N SER A 2 7.96 69.52 -25.21
CA SER A 2 6.81 68.90 -24.53
C SER A 2 7.05 68.52 -23.05
N ASN A 3 8.29 68.18 -22.66
CA ASN A 3 8.59 67.69 -21.31
C ASN A 3 8.66 68.81 -20.24
N ASP A 4 9.12 70.02 -20.61
CA ASP A 4 9.19 71.16 -19.68
C ASP A 4 7.81 71.65 -19.22
N LYS A 5 6.83 71.71 -20.14
CA LYS A 5 5.46 72.11 -19.81
C LYS A 5 4.81 71.13 -18.84
N ALA A 6 4.99 69.82 -19.04
CA ALA A 6 4.47 68.80 -18.14
C ALA A 6 5.08 68.89 -16.73
N ASN A 7 6.37 69.24 -16.65
CA ASN A 7 7.09 69.41 -15.39
C ASN A 7 6.64 70.69 -14.64
N GLU A 8 6.29 71.74 -15.38
CA GLU A 8 5.70 72.97 -14.83
C GLU A 8 4.29 72.73 -14.26
N PHE A 9 3.42 72.02 -15.00
CA PHE A 9 2.09 71.62 -14.50
C PHE A 9 2.18 70.75 -13.23
N TYR A 10 3.13 69.82 -13.18
CA TYR A 10 3.32 68.98 -11.98
C TYR A 10 3.77 69.81 -10.76
N LYS A 11 4.65 70.80 -10.97
CA LYS A 11 5.06 71.72 -9.90
C LYS A 11 3.90 72.56 -9.38
N ASP A 12 3.02 73.02 -10.26
CA ASP A 12 1.85 73.82 -9.87
C ASP A 12 0.80 72.98 -9.16
N LEU A 13 0.55 71.75 -9.63
CA LEU A 13 -0.31 70.79 -8.93
C LEU A 13 0.23 70.49 -7.53
N LYS A 14 1.56 70.29 -7.41
CA LYS A 14 2.21 70.03 -6.12
C LYS A 14 2.08 71.22 -5.16
N LYS A 15 2.25 72.46 -5.64
CA LYS A 15 2.04 73.66 -4.82
C LYS A 15 0.59 73.80 -4.36
N LEU A 16 -0.36 73.51 -5.24
CA LEU A 16 -1.79 73.53 -4.89
C LEU A 16 -2.13 72.47 -3.85
N ALA A 17 -1.60 71.25 -4.02
CA ALA A 17 -1.76 70.16 -3.06
C ALA A 17 -1.16 70.53 -1.70
N GLN A 18 0.07 71.06 -1.68
CA GLN A 18 0.72 71.52 -0.45
C GLN A 18 -0.05 72.66 0.24
N GLY A 19 -0.63 73.59 -0.53
CA GLY A 19 -1.49 74.64 0.01
C GLY A 19 -2.78 74.09 0.62
N GLY A 20 -3.42 73.13 -0.06
CA GLY A 20 -4.61 72.43 0.44
C GLY A 20 -4.33 71.61 1.71
N GLU A 21 -3.20 70.89 1.73
CA GLU A 21 -2.74 70.13 2.91
C GLU A 21 -2.45 71.07 4.09
N SER A 22 -1.77 72.20 3.86
CA SER A 22 -1.50 73.17 4.91
C SER A 22 -2.78 73.78 5.49
N LEU A 23 -3.75 74.11 4.64
CA LEU A 23 -5.05 74.64 5.07
C LEU A 23 -5.84 73.60 5.88
N LEU A 24 -5.86 72.35 5.42
CA LEU A 24 -6.48 71.24 6.16
C LEU A 24 -5.81 71.02 7.50
N ASN A 25 -4.48 71.05 7.53
CA ASN A 25 -3.70 70.86 8.74
C ASN A 25 -3.95 72.00 9.74
N GLU A 26 -3.99 73.26 9.29
CA GLU A 26 -4.37 74.39 10.14
C GLU A 26 -5.81 74.28 10.65
N PHE A 27 -6.75 73.83 9.82
CA PHE A 27 -8.14 73.64 10.23
C PHE A 27 -8.26 72.55 11.29
N ILE A 28 -7.61 71.40 11.08
CA ILE A 28 -7.57 70.28 12.03
C ILE A 28 -6.89 70.73 13.33
N GLN A 29 -5.77 71.44 13.26
CA GLN A 29 -5.08 71.96 14.44
C GLN A 29 -5.94 72.97 15.20
N LYS A 30 -6.62 73.89 14.53
CA LYS A 30 -7.54 74.85 15.18
C LYS A 30 -8.71 74.15 15.86
N TRP A 31 -9.23 73.08 15.25
CA TRP A 31 -10.32 72.31 15.82
C TRP A 31 -9.86 71.48 17.02
N LEU A 32 -8.73 70.75 16.93
CA LEU A 32 -8.20 69.95 18.03
C LEU A 32 -7.67 70.79 19.20
N ASN A 33 -7.11 71.96 18.92
CA ASN A 33 -6.52 72.84 19.94
C ASN A 33 -7.56 73.73 20.63
N GLN A 34 -8.86 73.50 20.41
CA GLN A 34 -9.89 74.09 21.25
C GLN A 34 -9.84 73.42 22.62
N GLU A 35 -9.27 74.12 23.60
CA GLU A 35 -9.15 73.71 25.00
C GLU A 35 -10.51 73.28 25.60
N GLU A 36 -11.62 73.79 25.06
CA GLU A 36 -12.98 73.37 25.41
C GLU A 36 -13.27 71.92 25.04
N LEU A 37 -12.81 71.43 23.88
CA LEU A 37 -12.96 70.03 23.49
C LEU A 37 -12.07 69.14 24.37
N THR A 38 -10.85 69.57 24.68
CA THR A 38 -9.94 68.80 25.53
C THR A 38 -10.45 68.72 26.98
N ARG A 39 -11.06 69.79 27.51
CA ARG A 39 -11.71 69.83 28.82
C ARG A 39 -13.05 69.08 28.86
N LEU A 40 -13.88 69.17 27.81
CA LEU A 40 -15.11 68.37 27.67
C LEU A 40 -14.80 66.88 27.58
N VAL A 41 -13.72 66.51 26.86
CA VAL A 41 -13.26 65.13 26.72
C VAL A 41 -12.74 64.57 28.05
N GLY A 42 -12.01 65.39 28.82
CA GLY A 42 -11.49 65.00 30.13
C GLY A 42 -12.58 64.82 31.20
N ASN A 43 -13.65 65.63 31.18
CA ASN A 43 -14.68 65.62 32.20
C ASN A 43 -15.92 64.76 31.87
N ASN A 44 -16.12 64.35 30.61
CA ASN A 44 -17.34 63.67 30.18
C ASN A 44 -17.06 62.49 29.23
N SER A 45 -16.40 61.45 29.75
CA SER A 45 -16.03 60.24 28.98
C SER A 45 -17.22 59.52 28.33
N ASN A 46 -18.43 59.69 28.88
CA ASN A 46 -19.64 59.07 28.33
C ASN A 46 -20.12 59.80 27.08
N MET A 47 -20.05 61.13 27.07
CA MET A 47 -20.44 61.96 25.94
C MET A 47 -19.46 61.84 24.77
N THR A 48 -18.17 61.67 25.06
CA THR A 48 -17.16 61.38 24.01
C THR A 48 -17.38 60.02 23.38
N GLY A 49 -17.73 58.99 24.16
CA GLY A 49 -18.11 57.68 23.64
C GLY A 49 -19.31 57.75 22.68
N GLU A 50 -20.31 58.56 22.99
CA GLU A 50 -21.45 58.78 22.08
C GLU A 50 -21.08 59.54 20.80
N ILE A 51 -20.24 60.57 20.90
CA ILE A 51 -19.77 61.33 19.74
C ILE A 51 -18.94 60.43 18.83
N ILE A 52 -18.03 59.62 19.37
CA ILE A 52 -17.21 58.66 18.63
C ILE A 52 -18.12 57.62 17.94
N LYS A 53 -19.13 57.09 18.63
CA LYS A 53 -20.11 56.17 18.03
C LYS A 53 -20.89 56.81 16.88
N ARG A 54 -21.26 58.10 17.00
CA ARG A 54 -21.92 58.83 15.90
C ARG A 54 -20.97 59.03 14.73
N LEU A 55 -19.71 59.39 14.99
CA LEU A 55 -18.67 59.53 13.97
C LEU A 55 -18.43 58.22 13.22
N GLN A 56 -18.36 57.11 13.95
CA GLN A 56 -18.25 55.77 13.38
C GLN A 56 -19.43 55.46 12.46
N LYS A 57 -20.67 55.74 12.87
CA LYS A 57 -21.85 55.55 12.01
C LYS A 57 -21.82 56.39 10.72
N TYR A 58 -21.33 57.63 10.79
CA TYR A 58 -21.16 58.44 9.58
C TYR A 58 -20.04 57.91 8.70
N GLN A 59 -18.94 57.44 9.30
CA GLN A 59 -17.89 56.77 8.58
C GLN A 59 -18.44 55.53 7.87
N ASP A 60 -19.21 54.69 8.55
CA ASP A 60 -19.83 53.48 7.99
C ASP A 60 -20.75 53.79 6.80
N LEU A 61 -21.53 54.87 6.89
CA LEU A 61 -22.40 55.34 5.81
C LEU A 61 -21.59 55.77 4.58
N VAL A 62 -20.51 56.52 4.79
CA VAL A 62 -19.62 56.99 3.72
C VAL A 62 -18.86 55.81 3.10
N THR A 63 -18.33 54.89 3.92
CA THR A 63 -17.66 53.69 3.43
C THR A 63 -18.61 52.75 2.70
N THR A 64 -19.88 52.66 3.11
CA THR A 64 -20.91 51.90 2.38
C THR A 64 -21.16 52.52 0.99
N ALA A 65 -21.26 53.85 0.91
CA ALA A 65 -21.44 54.54 -0.38
C ALA A 65 -20.21 54.40 -1.30
N LEU A 66 -19.00 54.45 -0.73
CA LEU A 66 -17.74 54.31 -1.46
C LEU A 66 -17.27 52.85 -1.63
N LYS A 67 -18.02 51.87 -1.11
CA LYS A 67 -17.65 50.44 -1.06
C LYS A 67 -16.26 50.18 -0.48
N ILE A 68 -15.84 50.97 0.50
CA ILE A 68 -14.57 50.80 1.20
C ILE A 68 -14.83 49.90 2.41
N PRO A 69 -14.05 48.83 2.65
CA PRO A 69 -14.25 47.96 3.80
C PRO A 69 -14.03 48.72 5.11
N THR A 70 -14.93 48.52 6.08
CA THR A 70 -14.81 49.13 7.42
C THR A 70 -13.88 48.32 8.32
N LYS A 71 -13.50 48.90 9.47
CA LYS A 71 -12.70 48.20 10.49
C LYS A 71 -13.41 46.95 11.00
N ASP A 72 -14.73 47.00 11.12
CA ASP A 72 -15.54 45.88 11.58
C ASP A 72 -15.59 44.76 10.54
N ASP A 73 -15.66 45.10 9.24
CA ASP A 73 -15.58 44.10 8.17
C ASP A 73 -14.24 43.36 8.19
N ILE A 74 -13.13 44.09 8.36
CA ILE A 74 -11.79 43.49 8.47
C ILE A 74 -11.69 42.61 9.71
N ALA A 75 -12.24 43.05 10.86
CA ALA A 75 -12.25 42.27 12.09
C ALA A 75 -13.08 40.99 11.95
N ASN A 76 -14.23 41.05 11.27
CA ASN A 76 -15.08 39.90 11.03
C ASN A 76 -14.40 38.89 10.09
N VAL A 77 -13.76 39.36 9.03
CA VAL A 77 -12.97 38.48 8.13
C VAL A 77 -11.82 37.84 8.90
N ALA A 78 -11.08 38.60 9.70
CA ALA A 78 -10.00 38.06 10.52
C ALA A 78 -10.50 36.98 11.49
N LYS A 79 -11.66 37.19 12.10
CA LYS A 79 -12.30 36.19 12.97
C LYS A 79 -12.69 34.92 12.23
N LEU A 80 -13.24 35.05 11.01
CA LEU A 80 -13.59 33.90 10.17
C LEU A 80 -12.35 33.13 9.71
N VAL A 81 -11.26 33.84 9.39
CA VAL A 81 -9.97 33.24 9.05
C VAL A 81 -9.45 32.44 10.23
N LEU A 82 -9.40 33.02 11.42
CA LEU A 82 -8.95 32.33 12.64
C LEU A 82 -9.79 31.06 12.90
N GLN A 83 -11.12 31.16 12.80
CA GLN A 83 -12.00 30.00 12.95
C GLN A 83 -11.79 28.93 11.87
N SER A 84 -11.38 29.33 10.67
CA SER A 84 -11.04 28.40 9.60
C SER A 84 -9.70 27.71 9.86
N GLU A 85 -8.71 28.45 10.37
CA GLU A 85 -7.41 27.90 10.78
C GLU A 85 -7.60 26.84 11.87
N ASP A 86 -8.35 27.15 12.94
CA ASP A 86 -8.64 26.20 14.03
C ASP A 86 -9.30 24.91 13.51
N LYS A 87 -10.24 25.05 12.56
CA LYS A 87 -10.94 23.90 11.97
C LYS A 87 -10.03 23.09 11.04
N LEU A 88 -9.16 23.76 10.28
CA LEU A 88 -8.17 23.09 9.42
C LEU A 88 -7.16 22.31 10.27
N GLU A 89 -6.70 22.89 11.36
CA GLU A 89 -5.79 22.21 12.31
C GLU A 89 -6.44 20.96 12.90
N LEU A 90 -7.72 21.02 13.30
CA LEU A 90 -8.44 19.84 13.76
C LEU A 90 -8.52 18.75 12.68
N ILE A 91 -8.81 19.12 11.43
CA ILE A 91 -8.86 18.17 10.31
C ILE A 91 -7.49 17.55 10.05
N GLU A 92 -6.43 18.36 10.08
CA GLU A 92 -5.05 17.91 9.90
C GLU A 92 -4.65 16.92 11.00
N GLU A 93 -5.01 17.21 12.26
CA GLU A 93 -4.76 16.29 13.37
C GLU A 93 -5.51 14.97 13.21
N GLN A 94 -6.79 15.00 12.79
CA GLN A 94 -7.56 13.79 12.51
C GLN A 94 -6.98 13.01 11.32
N PHE A 95 -6.53 13.69 10.28
CA PHE A 95 -5.89 13.07 9.12
C PHE A 95 -4.57 12.41 9.53
N GLN A 96 -3.76 13.07 10.35
CA GLN A 96 -2.52 12.51 10.89
C GLN A 96 -2.81 11.26 11.75
N LYS A 97 -3.82 11.32 12.63
CA LYS A 97 -4.26 10.17 13.44
C LYS A 97 -4.72 9.01 12.55
N LEU A 98 -5.45 9.30 11.47
CA LEU A 98 -5.91 8.29 10.53
C LEU A 98 -4.74 7.68 9.76
N GLN A 99 -3.81 8.50 9.26
CA GLN A 99 -2.61 8.04 8.56
C GLN A 99 -1.74 7.17 9.47
N ASN A 100 -1.53 7.59 10.72
CA ASN A 100 -0.81 6.80 11.71
C ASN A 100 -1.54 5.50 12.03
N SER A 101 -2.87 5.52 12.14
CA SER A 101 -3.68 4.31 12.31
C SER A 101 -3.50 3.36 11.13
N LEU A 102 -3.60 3.83 9.88
CA LEU A 102 -3.39 2.98 8.70
C LEU A 102 -1.95 2.45 8.62
N GLY A 103 -0.95 3.29 8.90
CA GLY A 103 0.46 2.91 8.91
C GLY A 103 0.76 1.84 9.97
N ASN A 104 0.28 2.04 11.19
CA ASN A 104 0.46 1.09 12.29
C ASN A 104 -0.29 -0.23 12.02
N ASN A 105 -1.52 -0.18 11.51
CA ASN A 105 -2.26 -1.37 11.12
C ASN A 105 -1.57 -2.14 9.98
N CYS A 106 -0.89 -1.45 9.06
CA CYS A 106 -0.14 -2.09 7.98
C CYS A 106 1.14 -2.75 8.52
N ALA A 107 1.89 -2.04 9.36
CA ALA A 107 3.11 -2.57 9.99
C ALA A 107 2.81 -3.76 10.91
N GLU A 108 1.75 -3.68 11.72
CA GLU A 108 1.33 -4.76 12.62
C GLU A 108 0.86 -5.99 11.84
N LYS A 109 0.05 -5.80 10.78
CA LYS A 109 -0.35 -6.90 9.91
C LYS A 109 0.84 -7.51 9.15
N ALA A 110 1.80 -6.70 8.73
CA ALA A 110 3.02 -7.19 8.08
C ALA A 110 3.89 -8.02 9.03
N GLN A 111 4.02 -7.60 10.29
CA GLN A 111 4.76 -8.36 11.31
C GLN A 111 4.07 -9.69 11.64
N VAL A 112 2.74 -9.68 11.83
CA VAL A 112 1.98 -10.92 12.05
C VAL A 112 2.09 -11.85 10.85
N LEU A 113 2.07 -11.32 9.62
CA LEU A 113 2.28 -12.10 8.41
C LEU A 113 3.69 -12.72 8.37
N ALA A 114 4.73 -11.96 8.70
CA ALA A 114 6.10 -12.48 8.78
C ALA A 114 6.23 -13.61 9.82
N ASP A 115 5.70 -13.40 11.03
CA ASP A 115 5.71 -14.42 12.09
C ASP A 115 4.94 -15.69 11.69
N THR A 116 3.84 -15.55 10.93
CA THR A 116 3.12 -16.72 10.39
C THR A 116 3.89 -17.42 9.27
N LEU A 117 4.63 -16.67 8.45
CA LEU A 117 5.48 -17.23 7.39
C LEU A 117 6.62 -18.06 8.00
N ASP A 118 7.26 -17.55 9.05
CA ASP A 118 8.35 -18.25 9.75
C ASP A 118 7.86 -19.55 10.40
N LYS A 119 6.72 -19.49 11.11
CA LYS A 119 6.07 -20.69 11.69
C LYS A 119 5.66 -21.70 10.62
N LEU A 120 5.22 -21.23 9.45
CA LEU A 120 4.85 -22.11 8.34
C LEU A 120 6.10 -22.76 7.74
N ASN A 121 7.17 -21.98 7.56
CA ASN A 121 8.45 -22.47 7.04
C ASN A 121 9.07 -23.52 7.96
N GLU A 122 9.05 -23.30 9.28
CA GLU A 122 9.49 -24.27 10.28
C GLU A 122 8.65 -25.56 10.22
N LYS A 123 7.33 -25.46 10.05
CA LYS A 123 6.46 -26.63 9.84
C LYS A 123 6.75 -27.34 8.51
N VAL A 124 7.02 -26.62 7.43
CA VAL A 124 7.36 -27.20 6.12
C VAL A 124 8.68 -27.96 6.21
N GLU A 125 9.69 -27.41 6.88
CA GLU A 125 10.95 -28.12 7.16
C GLU A 125 10.72 -29.38 8.00
N CYS A 126 9.89 -29.29 9.03
CA CYS A 126 9.55 -30.43 9.88
C CYS A 126 8.77 -31.51 9.09
N LEU A 127 7.86 -31.11 8.19
CA LEU A 127 7.14 -32.04 7.31
C LEU A 127 8.06 -32.66 6.25
N SER A 128 9.00 -31.89 5.71
CA SER A 128 10.04 -32.38 4.80
C SER A 128 10.95 -33.40 5.48
N HIS A 129 11.35 -33.15 6.72
CA HIS A 129 12.11 -34.11 7.52
C HIS A 129 11.30 -35.38 7.78
N ARG A 130 10.04 -35.24 8.18
CA ARG A 130 9.13 -36.38 8.38
C ARG A 130 8.86 -37.16 7.08
N LEU A 131 8.79 -36.51 5.93
CA LEU A 131 8.67 -37.18 4.62
C LEU A 131 9.94 -37.94 4.25
N ARG A 132 11.12 -37.38 4.54
CA ARG A 132 12.42 -38.04 4.38
C ARG A 132 12.59 -39.23 5.33
N GLU A 133 11.96 -39.18 6.51
CA GLU A 133 11.86 -40.32 7.44
C GLU A 133 10.87 -41.42 7.00
N ILE A 134 9.90 -41.12 6.13
CA ILE A 134 8.93 -42.10 5.61
C ILE A 134 9.48 -42.88 4.39
N GLU A 135 10.41 -42.31 3.62
CA GLU A 135 11.09 -43.03 2.52
C GLU A 135 11.69 -44.39 2.93
N PRO A 136 12.34 -44.58 4.09
CA PRO A 136 12.85 -45.89 4.49
C PRO A 136 11.79 -46.90 4.98
N GLU A 137 10.53 -46.54 5.24
CA GLU A 137 9.51 -47.51 5.70
C GLU A 137 8.77 -48.22 4.57
N LYS A 138 8.64 -47.59 3.39
CA LYS A 138 8.09 -48.25 2.20
C LYS A 138 9.01 -49.35 1.66
N GLU A 139 10.29 -49.29 1.97
CA GLU A 139 11.28 -50.31 1.57
C GLU A 139 11.41 -51.48 2.56
N ARG A 140 11.00 -51.35 3.82
CA ARG A 140 11.23 -52.41 4.83
C ARG A 140 10.14 -53.47 4.89
N HIS A 141 8.90 -53.17 4.48
CA HIS A 141 7.82 -54.16 4.44
C HIS A 141 7.70 -54.91 3.11
N THR A 142 8.28 -54.39 2.04
CA THR A 142 8.31 -55.07 0.72
C THR A 142 9.51 -56.00 0.56
N LYS A 143 10.67 -55.71 1.19
CA LYS A 143 11.91 -56.50 1.04
C LYS A 143 11.90 -57.86 1.78
N LYS A 144 11.23 -58.00 2.94
CA LYS A 144 11.17 -59.30 3.67
C LYS A 144 10.18 -60.32 3.07
N SER A 145 9.12 -59.87 2.41
CA SER A 145 8.13 -60.76 1.76
C SER A 145 8.55 -61.16 0.35
N SER A 146 9.32 -60.31 -0.35
CA SER A 146 9.84 -60.58 -1.69
C SER A 146 10.97 -61.60 -1.69
N SER A 147 11.97 -61.52 -0.79
CA SER A 147 13.10 -62.48 -0.81
C SER A 147 12.65 -63.93 -0.58
N SER A 148 11.72 -64.20 0.34
CA SER A 148 11.22 -65.56 0.58
C SER A 148 10.32 -66.08 -0.55
N LYS A 149 9.63 -65.19 -1.28
CA LYS A 149 8.84 -65.56 -2.45
C LYS A 149 9.71 -65.77 -3.69
N GLU A 150 10.75 -64.96 -3.85
CA GLU A 150 11.72 -65.06 -4.94
C GLU A 150 12.61 -66.29 -4.81
N GLU A 151 13.07 -66.63 -3.59
CA GLU A 151 13.81 -67.87 -3.32
C GLU A 151 12.94 -69.11 -3.60
N LYS A 152 11.68 -69.10 -3.16
CA LYS A 152 10.73 -70.20 -3.47
C LYS A 152 10.43 -70.31 -4.96
N LEU A 153 10.35 -69.19 -5.67
CA LEU A 153 10.12 -69.17 -7.12
C LEU A 153 11.34 -69.67 -7.89
N ALA A 154 12.56 -69.33 -7.44
CA ALA A 154 13.80 -69.82 -8.02
C ALA A 154 13.93 -71.34 -7.85
N PHE A 155 13.65 -71.85 -6.64
CA PHE A 155 13.69 -73.30 -6.36
C PHE A 155 12.65 -74.09 -7.17
N LEU A 156 11.42 -73.55 -7.31
CA LEU A 156 10.39 -74.17 -8.15
C LEU A 156 10.76 -74.19 -9.63
N LYS A 157 11.38 -73.11 -10.13
CA LYS A 157 11.87 -73.06 -11.52
C LYS A 157 12.99 -74.07 -11.76
N GLU A 158 13.91 -74.21 -10.83
CA GLU A 158 15.01 -75.18 -10.92
C GLU A 158 14.49 -76.62 -10.90
N GLN A 159 13.56 -76.95 -9.99
CA GLN A 159 12.90 -78.25 -9.96
C GLN A 159 12.13 -78.57 -11.25
N LEU A 160 11.44 -77.59 -11.84
CA LEU A 160 10.76 -77.76 -13.12
C LEU A 160 11.75 -77.97 -14.26
N GLN A 161 12.87 -77.24 -14.27
CA GLN A 161 13.91 -77.39 -15.28
C GLN A 161 14.55 -78.78 -15.24
N ILE A 162 14.84 -79.30 -14.05
CA ILE A 162 15.39 -80.65 -13.85
C ILE A 162 14.39 -81.69 -14.35
N LYS A 163 13.10 -81.58 -13.97
CA LYS A 163 12.06 -82.49 -14.48
C LYS A 163 11.88 -82.42 -15.99
N LEU A 164 11.95 -81.23 -16.59
CA LEU A 164 11.85 -81.05 -18.04
C LEU A 164 13.04 -81.70 -18.76
N ASN A 165 14.25 -81.56 -18.22
CA ASN A 165 15.45 -82.19 -18.76
C ASN A 165 15.45 -83.71 -18.61
N GLU A 166 14.90 -84.24 -17.50
CA GLU A 166 14.68 -85.68 -17.36
C GLU A 166 13.63 -86.20 -18.33
N SER A 167 12.51 -85.48 -18.52
CA SER A 167 11.47 -85.85 -19.48
C SER A 167 11.97 -85.79 -20.92
N THR A 168 12.77 -84.79 -21.29
CA THR A 168 13.38 -84.70 -22.61
C THR A 168 14.44 -85.78 -22.82
N SER A 169 15.24 -86.10 -21.81
CA SER A 169 16.19 -87.24 -21.87
C SER A 169 15.44 -88.56 -22.05
N LYS A 170 14.34 -88.78 -21.32
CA LYS A 170 13.45 -89.96 -21.49
C LYS A 170 12.76 -90.00 -22.86
N MET A 171 12.40 -88.85 -23.44
CA MET A 171 11.86 -88.78 -24.81
C MET A 171 12.93 -89.06 -25.86
N VAL A 172 14.14 -88.52 -25.70
CA VAL A 172 15.26 -88.77 -26.63
C VAL A 172 15.68 -90.24 -26.58
N GLU A 173 15.70 -90.86 -25.41
CA GLU A 173 15.99 -92.29 -25.24
C GLU A 173 14.89 -93.18 -25.84
N ASN A 174 13.61 -92.77 -25.76
CA ASN A 174 12.51 -93.44 -26.45
C ASN A 174 12.56 -93.27 -27.98
N VAL A 175 13.01 -92.13 -28.49
CA VAL A 175 13.15 -91.89 -29.94
C VAL A 175 14.36 -92.63 -30.51
N LEU A 176 15.44 -92.82 -29.73
CA LEU A 176 16.60 -93.63 -30.15
C LEU A 176 16.31 -95.14 -30.16
N ASN A 177 15.38 -95.62 -29.33
CA ASN A 177 15.04 -97.04 -29.19
C ASN A 177 13.82 -97.49 -30.02
N GLN A 178 13.19 -96.59 -30.79
CA GLN A 178 12.22 -96.98 -31.83
C GLN A 178 12.91 -97.02 -33.19
N GLU A 179 13.31 -98.22 -33.61
CA GLU A 179 13.79 -98.47 -34.97
C GLU A 179 12.78 -97.93 -36.00
N SER A 180 13.23 -97.00 -36.85
CA SER A 180 12.44 -96.46 -37.95
C SER A 180 11.92 -97.58 -38.88
N PRO A 181 10.63 -97.57 -39.27
CA PRO A 181 9.98 -98.64 -40.06
C PRO A 181 10.54 -98.83 -41.47
N LEU A 182 11.47 -97.97 -41.91
CA LEU A 182 12.16 -98.08 -43.21
C LEU A 182 13.14 -99.26 -43.30
N THR A 183 13.64 -99.77 -42.16
CA THR A 183 14.58 -100.92 -42.16
C THR A 183 13.85 -102.26 -42.34
N ALA A 184 12.58 -102.35 -41.91
CA ALA A 184 11.73 -103.52 -42.08
C ALA A 184 11.25 -103.72 -43.54
N LEU A 185 11.09 -102.63 -44.30
CA LEU A 185 10.67 -102.67 -45.71
C LEU A 185 11.82 -103.06 -46.65
N LYS A 186 13.05 -102.63 -46.36
CA LYS A 186 14.26 -103.05 -47.10
C LYS A 186 14.56 -104.55 -46.97
N ARG A 187 14.26 -105.17 -45.82
CA ARG A 187 14.39 -106.64 -45.63
C ARG A 187 13.33 -107.44 -46.40
N ARG A 188 12.15 -106.88 -46.66
CA ARG A 188 11.10 -107.53 -47.47
C ARG A 188 11.35 -107.44 -48.98
N LEU A 189 11.97 -106.37 -49.46
CA LEU A 189 12.31 -106.22 -50.89
C LEU A 189 13.55 -107.01 -51.33
N LYS A 190 14.44 -107.38 -50.41
CA LYS A 190 15.64 -108.21 -50.71
C LYS A 190 15.37 -109.73 -50.80
N LYS A 191 14.15 -110.18 -50.50
CA LYS A 191 13.74 -111.61 -50.58
C LYS A 191 12.89 -111.96 -51.82
N ARG A 192 12.79 -111.06 -52.81
CA ARG A 192 12.17 -111.31 -54.13
C ARG A 192 13.15 -110.92 -55.25
N GLY A 193 14.31 -111.57 -55.26
CA GLY A 193 15.29 -111.58 -56.32
C GLY A 193 15.95 -112.94 -56.33
#